data_AF-A0A2V7SDW4-F1
#
_entry.id   AF-A0A2V7SDW4-F1
#
_cell.length_a   1.000
_cell.length_b   1.000
_cell.length_c   1.000
_cell.angle_alpha   90.00
_cell.angle_beta   90.00
_cell.angle_gamma   90.00
#
_symmetry.space_group_name_H-M   'P 1'
#
loop_
_entity.id
_entity.type
_entity.pdbx_description
1 polymer ?
#
loop_
_entity_poly.entity_id
_entity_poly.type
_entity_poly.pdbx_seq_one_letter_code
_entity_poly.pdbx_strand_id
1 'polypeptide(L)'
;MSGRGLGATWSHCAGTAHPLHSPSVRARAVVASILRRRLGRMDMLMALAVSIGVLIAVWTYIAVGVVAQLSVWAAIVAWGCFFAAGGKMQGFQKTVAANVSGLIYAFIALQLVGLLGGSSAVLAILVGVIAFLMVLQSRIALLSFIPGAFIGAAVTVGSKHDTATDYVMTAVSLILGGLLGYVSEALAGAVAKKA
;
A
#
# COMPACT_ATOMS: atom_id res chain seq x y z
N MET A 1 -37.41 32.69 77.50
CA MET A 1 -37.34 34.15 77.28
C MET A 1 -36.34 34.42 76.17
N SER A 2 -36.70 35.30 75.22
CA SER A 2 -35.91 35.83 74.09
C SER A 2 -35.67 34.85 72.92
N GLY A 3 -35.98 35.11 71.64
CA GLY A 3 -36.49 36.30 70.96
C GLY A 3 -35.89 36.43 69.54
N ARG A 4 -36.73 36.26 68.50
CA ARG A 4 -36.69 36.82 67.11
C ARG A 4 -35.56 36.46 66.12
N GLY A 5 -35.96 36.22 64.85
CA GLY A 5 -35.14 36.48 63.66
C GLY A 5 -35.54 35.73 62.37
N LEU A 6 -36.48 36.27 61.60
CA LEU A 6 -36.73 35.92 60.19
C LEU A 6 -35.56 36.41 59.31
N GLY A 7 -35.11 35.63 58.33
CA GLY A 7 -34.13 36.11 57.35
C GLY A 7 -33.69 35.06 56.33
N ALA A 8 -34.01 35.31 55.06
CA ALA A 8 -33.74 34.47 53.91
C ALA A 8 -32.25 34.31 53.59
N THR A 9 -31.82 33.12 53.16
CA THR A 9 -30.61 32.92 52.34
C THR A 9 -30.81 31.77 51.34
N TRP A 10 -31.78 31.90 50.45
CA TRP A 10 -31.75 31.20 49.16
C TRP A 10 -30.78 31.95 48.24
N SER A 11 -29.49 31.74 48.41
CA SER A 11 -28.48 32.30 47.52
C SER A 11 -27.26 31.40 47.61
N HIS A 12 -27.06 30.53 46.62
CA HIS A 12 -25.75 30.04 46.12
C HIS A 12 -25.95 28.73 45.33
N CYS A 13 -26.74 28.77 44.25
CA CYS A 13 -26.66 27.81 43.14
C CYS A 13 -26.71 28.59 41.83
N ALA A 14 -25.78 29.53 41.65
CA ALA A 14 -25.59 30.24 40.39
C ALA A 14 -24.35 29.67 39.69
N GLY A 15 -24.60 28.91 38.61
CA GLY A 15 -23.77 28.96 37.42
C GLY A 15 -22.40 28.28 37.45
N THR A 16 -22.38 26.95 37.38
CA THR A 16 -21.30 26.22 36.68
C THR A 16 -21.89 25.54 35.44
N ALA A 17 -22.33 26.36 34.47
CA ALA A 17 -22.62 25.88 33.14
C ALA A 17 -21.30 25.49 32.47
N HIS A 18 -20.96 24.21 32.59
CA HIS A 18 -19.85 23.57 31.89
C HIS A 18 -19.98 23.87 30.37
N PRO A 19 -18.98 24.46 29.70
CA PRO A 19 -19.12 25.04 28.35
C PRO A 19 -19.33 24.04 27.18
N LEU A 20 -19.74 22.80 27.45
CA LEU A 20 -19.88 21.72 26.46
C LEU A 20 -21.34 21.38 26.07
N HIS A 21 -22.33 22.13 26.55
CA HIS A 21 -23.75 21.78 26.42
C HIS A 21 -24.51 22.46 25.28
N SER A 22 -23.89 23.37 24.51
CA SER A 22 -24.52 24.01 23.35
C SER A 22 -24.41 23.11 22.09
N PRO A 23 -25.54 22.71 21.45
CA PRO A 23 -25.54 21.91 20.22
C PRO A 23 -24.74 22.56 19.08
N SER A 24 -24.71 23.89 19.02
CA SER A 24 -24.00 24.64 17.97
C SER A 24 -22.48 24.61 18.13
N VAL A 25 -21.97 24.54 19.37
CA VAL A 25 -20.53 24.37 19.64
C VAL A 25 -20.07 22.97 19.23
N ARG A 26 -20.87 21.94 19.54
CA ARG A 26 -20.58 20.55 19.18
C ARG A 26 -20.59 20.36 17.65
N ALA A 27 -21.57 20.95 16.97
CA ALA A 27 -21.65 20.96 15.51
C ALA A 27 -20.44 21.67 14.86
N ARG A 28 -20.05 22.84 15.35
CA ARG A 28 -18.87 23.57 14.86
C ARG A 28 -17.57 22.78 15.05
N ALA A 29 -17.40 22.11 16.19
CA ALA A 29 -16.24 21.27 16.46
C ALA A 29 -16.17 20.08 15.49
N VAL A 30 -17.30 19.42 15.20
CA VAL A 30 -17.38 18.33 14.23
C VAL A 30 -17.01 18.83 12.82
N VAL A 31 -17.62 19.92 12.36
CA VAL A 31 -17.33 20.52 11.04
C VAL A 31 -15.86 20.92 10.93
N ALA A 32 -15.30 21.58 11.94
CA ALA A 32 -13.89 21.95 11.98
C ALA A 32 -12.97 20.72 11.94
N SER A 33 -13.33 19.63 12.63
CA SER A 33 -12.55 18.38 12.59
C SER A 33 -12.58 17.72 11.21
N ILE A 34 -13.73 17.77 10.51
CA ILE A 34 -13.88 17.23 9.15
C ILE A 34 -13.04 18.06 8.17
N LEU A 35 -13.11 19.40 8.26
CA LEU A 35 -12.33 20.30 7.42
C LEU A 35 -10.82 20.11 7.63
N ARG A 36 -10.35 20.05 8.89
CA ARG A 36 -8.93 19.77 9.18
C ARG A 36 -8.47 18.43 8.65
N ARG A 37 -9.27 17.36 8.79
CA ARG A 37 -8.97 16.05 8.19
C ARG A 37 -8.92 16.11 6.66
N ARG A 38 -9.81 16.89 6.02
CA ARG A 38 -9.80 17.06 4.56
C ARG A 38 -8.57 17.81 4.08
N LEU A 39 -8.21 18.92 4.73
CA LEU A 39 -7.03 19.71 4.37
C LEU A 39 -5.75 18.86 4.52
N GLY A 40 -5.54 18.24 5.70
CA GLY A 40 -4.36 17.40 5.90
C GLY A 40 -4.27 16.19 4.96
N ARG A 41 -5.40 15.65 4.51
CA ARG A 41 -5.42 14.60 3.47
C ARG A 41 -4.97 15.14 2.11
N MET A 42 -5.37 16.35 1.74
CA MET A 42 -4.93 16.96 0.47
C MET A 42 -3.42 17.23 0.49
N ASP A 43 -2.89 17.74 1.62
CA ASP A 43 -1.46 18.02 1.75
C ASP A 43 -0.63 16.72 1.66
N MET A 44 -1.11 15.63 2.29
CA MET A 44 -0.47 14.32 2.16
C MET A 44 -0.55 13.75 0.74
N LEU A 45 -1.68 13.91 0.04
CA LEU A 45 -1.81 13.46 -1.34
C LEU A 45 -0.88 14.24 -2.28
N MET A 46 -0.72 15.55 -2.07
CA MET A 46 0.21 16.36 -2.85
C MET A 46 1.66 15.96 -2.56
N ALA A 47 2.02 15.76 -1.30
CA ALA A 47 3.35 15.28 -0.91
C ALA A 47 3.66 13.90 -1.53
N LEU A 48 2.69 12.97 -1.50
CA LEU A 48 2.80 11.67 -2.16
C LEU A 48 2.93 11.81 -3.68
N ALA A 49 2.11 12.64 -4.32
CA ALA A 49 2.12 12.83 -5.77
C ALA A 49 3.48 13.35 -6.26
N VAL A 50 4.04 14.35 -5.57
CA VAL A 50 5.37 14.88 -5.91
C VAL A 50 6.46 13.84 -5.66
N SER A 51 6.42 13.15 -4.52
CA SER A 51 7.37 12.09 -4.17
C SER A 51 7.38 10.97 -5.22
N ILE A 52 6.20 10.45 -5.57
CA ILE A 52 6.04 9.38 -6.55
C ILE A 52 6.48 9.85 -7.94
N GLY A 53 6.06 11.04 -8.37
CA GLY A 53 6.42 11.58 -9.69
C GLY A 53 7.94 11.68 -9.89
N VAL A 54 8.65 12.22 -8.89
CA VAL A 54 10.12 12.33 -8.94
C VAL A 54 10.78 10.96 -8.93
N LEU A 55 10.36 10.06 -8.05
CA LEU A 55 10.97 8.73 -7.95
C LEU A 55 10.72 7.87 -9.20
N ILE A 56 9.55 7.96 -9.84
CA ILE A 56 9.27 7.27 -11.11
C ILE A 56 10.19 7.79 -12.22
N ALA A 57 10.37 9.11 -12.31
CA ALA A 57 11.25 9.72 -13.32
C ALA A 57 12.70 9.24 -13.15
N VAL A 58 13.22 9.26 -11.91
CA VAL A 58 14.56 8.76 -11.58
C VAL A 58 14.70 7.27 -11.89
N TRP A 59 13.72 6.46 -11.48
CA TRP A 59 13.75 5.02 -11.73
C TRP A 59 13.75 4.71 -13.23
N THR A 60 12.89 5.37 -14.00
CA THR A 60 12.81 5.16 -15.45
C THR A 60 14.12 5.52 -16.14
N TYR A 61 14.76 6.62 -15.72
CA TYR A 61 16.07 6.99 -16.24
C TYR A 61 17.14 5.92 -15.94
N ILE A 62 17.16 5.37 -14.72
CA ILE A 62 18.12 4.32 -14.33
C ILE A 62 17.85 3.02 -15.09
N ALA A 63 16.60 2.56 -15.12
CA ALA A 63 16.22 1.29 -15.72
C ALA A 63 16.37 1.29 -17.25
N VAL A 64 16.10 2.42 -17.92
CA VAL A 64 16.25 2.52 -19.38
C VAL A 64 17.67 2.94 -19.78
N GLY A 65 18.28 3.88 -19.04
CA GLY A 65 19.52 4.54 -19.43
C GLY A 65 20.81 3.95 -18.85
N VAL A 66 20.74 3.22 -17.73
CA VAL A 66 21.94 2.75 -17.00
C VAL A 66 21.98 1.22 -16.92
N VAL A 67 20.85 0.58 -16.63
CA VAL A 67 20.77 -0.88 -16.43
C VAL A 67 19.68 -1.47 -17.32
N ALA A 68 20.02 -1.73 -18.59
CA ALA A 68 19.08 -2.11 -19.64
C ALA A 68 18.26 -3.38 -19.36
N GLN A 69 18.66 -4.23 -18.42
CA GLN A 69 17.92 -5.44 -18.04
C GLN A 69 16.84 -5.22 -16.96
N LEU A 70 16.73 -4.04 -16.35
CA LEU A 70 15.71 -3.78 -15.34
C LEU A 70 14.35 -3.47 -15.99
N SER A 71 13.31 -4.14 -15.52
CA SER A 71 11.95 -3.91 -16.00
C SER A 71 11.33 -2.71 -15.29
N VAL A 72 11.19 -1.61 -16.03
CA VAL A 72 10.46 -0.40 -15.58
C VAL A 72 9.06 -0.77 -15.10
N TRP A 73 8.36 -1.59 -15.88
CA TRP A 73 6.98 -1.99 -15.63
C TRP A 73 6.86 -2.88 -14.39
N ALA A 74 7.78 -3.82 -14.19
CA ALA A 74 7.79 -4.67 -12.99
C ALA A 74 7.88 -3.81 -11.72
N ALA A 75 8.76 -2.81 -11.72
CA ALA A 75 8.93 -1.94 -10.58
C ALA A 75 7.71 -1.04 -10.33
N ILE A 76 7.13 -0.43 -11.37
CA ILE A 76 5.91 0.41 -11.23
C ILE A 76 4.75 -0.40 -10.67
N VAL A 77 4.57 -1.62 -11.16
CA VAL A 77 3.50 -2.49 -10.72
C VAL A 77 3.73 -2.96 -9.28
N ALA A 78 4.97 -3.31 -8.90
CA ALA A 78 5.32 -3.63 -7.52
C ALA A 78 5.13 -2.43 -6.57
N TRP A 79 5.39 -1.22 -7.03
CA TRP A 79 5.10 0.00 -6.29
C TRP A 79 3.60 0.19 -6.04
N GLY A 80 2.76 -0.04 -7.06
CA GLY A 80 1.31 -0.08 -6.88
C GLY A 80 0.87 -1.13 -5.86
N CYS A 81 1.44 -2.34 -5.94
CA CYS A 81 1.21 -3.41 -4.98
C CYS A 81 1.56 -3.00 -3.54
N PHE A 82 2.61 -2.21 -3.33
CA PHE A 82 3.01 -1.72 -2.01
C PHE A 82 1.91 -0.89 -1.34
N PHE A 83 1.35 0.07 -2.08
CA PHE A 83 0.25 0.89 -1.56
C PHE A 83 -1.03 0.07 -1.39
N ALA A 84 -1.31 -0.85 -2.32
CA ALA A 84 -2.45 -1.76 -2.22
C ALA A 84 -2.35 -2.72 -1.01
N ALA A 85 -1.14 -3.11 -0.62
CA ALA A 85 -0.87 -3.93 0.57
C ALA A 85 -0.95 -3.15 1.89
N GLY A 86 -1.26 -1.84 1.85
CA GLY A 86 -1.45 -0.98 3.02
C GLY A 86 -0.22 -0.15 3.42
N GLY A 87 0.83 -0.15 2.59
CA GLY A 87 2.05 0.62 2.82
C GLY A 87 2.83 0.19 4.06
N LYS A 88 3.78 1.03 4.48
CA LYS A 88 4.71 0.80 5.62
C LYS A 88 5.57 -0.45 5.42
N MET A 89 6.34 -0.80 6.45
CA MET A 89 7.21 -1.98 6.40
C MET A 89 6.43 -3.29 6.16
N GLN A 90 5.25 -3.43 6.76
CA GLN A 90 4.43 -4.64 6.57
C GLN A 90 3.90 -4.76 5.12
N GLY A 91 3.46 -3.65 4.51
CA GLY A 91 3.05 -3.63 3.11
C GLY A 91 4.21 -4.00 2.20
N PHE A 92 5.40 -3.43 2.42
CA PHE A 92 6.62 -3.79 1.68
C PHE A 92 6.91 -5.29 1.74
N GLN A 93 6.95 -5.87 2.94
CA GLN A 93 7.22 -7.30 3.13
C GLN A 93 6.18 -8.17 2.40
N LYS A 94 4.88 -7.85 2.54
CA LYS A 94 3.80 -8.57 1.86
C LYS A 94 3.89 -8.47 0.34
N THR A 95 4.15 -7.27 -0.17
CA THR A 95 4.28 -7.02 -1.61
C THR A 95 5.44 -7.78 -2.20
N VAL A 96 6.63 -7.68 -1.60
CA VAL A 96 7.81 -8.39 -2.12
C VAL A 96 7.60 -9.89 -2.05
N ALA A 97 7.14 -10.43 -0.91
CA ALA A 97 6.93 -11.85 -0.74
C ALA A 97 5.85 -12.40 -1.69
N ALA A 98 4.74 -11.67 -1.87
CA ALA A 98 3.68 -12.06 -2.81
C ALA A 98 4.14 -11.96 -4.27
N ASN A 99 4.76 -10.86 -4.68
CA ASN A 99 5.24 -10.69 -6.07
C ASN A 99 6.30 -11.73 -6.44
N VAL A 100 7.27 -11.98 -5.55
CA VAL A 100 8.34 -12.98 -5.80
C VAL A 100 7.78 -14.40 -5.80
N SER A 101 6.84 -14.74 -4.91
CA SER A 101 6.18 -16.05 -4.98
C SER A 101 5.40 -16.22 -6.29
N GLY A 102 4.71 -15.17 -6.74
CA GLY A 102 4.08 -15.10 -8.06
C GLY A 102 5.02 -15.42 -9.21
N LEU A 103 6.19 -14.79 -9.21
CA LEU A 103 7.26 -15.03 -10.20
C LEU A 103 7.73 -16.49 -10.18
N ILE A 104 7.95 -17.07 -9.00
CA ILE A 104 8.38 -18.46 -8.85
C ILE A 104 7.34 -19.41 -9.46
N TYR A 105 6.07 -19.20 -9.18
CA TYR A 105 5.01 -20.01 -9.78
C TYR A 105 4.92 -19.87 -11.30
N ALA A 106 5.06 -18.65 -11.82
CA ALA A 106 5.08 -18.41 -13.26
C ALA A 106 6.27 -19.12 -13.93
N PHE A 107 7.45 -19.05 -13.31
CA PHE A 107 8.63 -19.78 -13.77
C PHE A 107 8.35 -21.30 -13.82
N ILE A 108 7.85 -21.88 -12.72
CA ILE A 108 7.51 -23.32 -12.66
C ILE A 108 6.49 -23.68 -13.75
N ALA A 109 5.45 -22.86 -13.93
CA ALA A 109 4.43 -23.09 -14.96
C ALA A 109 5.03 -23.14 -16.36
N LEU A 110 5.87 -22.17 -16.72
CA LEU A 110 6.49 -22.08 -18.05
C LEU A 110 7.43 -23.26 -18.31
N GLN A 111 8.24 -23.66 -17.33
CA GLN A 111 9.11 -24.82 -17.44
C GLN A 111 8.30 -26.12 -17.66
N LEU A 112 7.23 -26.32 -16.89
CA LEU A 112 6.38 -27.51 -17.01
C LEU A 112 5.64 -27.55 -18.36
N VAL A 113 5.16 -26.42 -18.86
CA VAL A 113 4.52 -26.34 -20.19
C VAL A 113 5.50 -26.75 -21.28
N GLY A 114 6.75 -26.27 -21.22
CA GLY A 114 7.79 -26.64 -22.16
C GLY A 114 8.11 -28.14 -22.15
N LEU A 115 8.16 -28.76 -20.96
CA LEU A 115 8.41 -30.19 -20.81
C LEU A 115 7.25 -31.09 -21.27
N LEU A 116 6.01 -30.61 -21.15
CA LEU A 116 4.80 -31.36 -21.47
C LEU A 116 4.29 -31.13 -22.91
N GLY A 117 5.16 -30.64 -23.80
CA GLY A 117 4.86 -30.52 -25.23
C GLY A 117 4.14 -29.24 -25.66
N GLY A 118 3.98 -28.25 -24.77
CA GLY A 118 3.60 -26.89 -25.16
C GLY A 118 2.17 -26.70 -25.68
N SER A 119 1.26 -27.66 -25.48
CA SER A 119 -0.12 -27.52 -25.97
C SER A 119 -0.92 -26.48 -25.17
N SER A 120 -1.89 -25.84 -25.83
CA SER A 120 -2.79 -24.87 -25.19
C SER A 120 -3.62 -25.48 -24.05
N ALA A 121 -4.00 -26.74 -24.18
CA ALA A 121 -4.70 -27.49 -23.13
C ALA A 121 -3.82 -27.70 -21.89
N VAL A 122 -2.55 -28.07 -22.07
CA VAL A 122 -1.58 -28.22 -20.97
C VAL A 122 -1.34 -26.90 -20.26
N LEU A 123 -1.17 -25.81 -21.01
CA LEU A 123 -1.04 -24.47 -20.45
C LEU A 123 -2.27 -24.10 -19.61
N ALA A 124 -3.48 -24.31 -20.12
CA ALA A 124 -4.72 -23.98 -19.41
C ALA A 124 -4.84 -24.74 -18.08
N ILE A 125 -4.54 -26.04 -18.08
CA ILE A 125 -4.56 -26.87 -16.87
C ILE A 125 -3.51 -26.41 -15.88
N LEU A 126 -2.26 -26.21 -16.32
CA LEU A 126 -1.16 -25.78 -15.44
C LEU A 126 -1.41 -24.40 -14.83
N VAL A 127 -1.88 -23.43 -15.62
CA VAL A 127 -2.23 -22.10 -15.12
C VAL A 127 -3.36 -22.19 -14.09
N GLY A 128 -4.37 -23.05 -14.32
CA GLY A 128 -5.45 -23.30 -13.36
C GLY A 128 -4.94 -23.88 -12.03
N VAL A 129 -4.07 -24.88 -12.09
CA VAL A 129 -3.44 -25.48 -10.89
C VAL A 129 -2.59 -24.45 -10.15
N ILE A 130 -1.79 -23.68 -10.86
CA ILE A 130 -0.93 -22.65 -10.28
C ILE A 130 -1.75 -21.55 -9.62
N ALA A 131 -2.84 -21.09 -10.25
CA ALA A 131 -3.76 -20.12 -9.65
C ALA A 131 -4.38 -20.66 -8.35
N PHE A 132 -4.78 -21.94 -8.32
CA PHE A 132 -5.25 -22.60 -7.11
C PHE A 132 -4.18 -22.60 -6.01
N LEU A 133 -2.93 -22.95 -6.34
CA LEU A 133 -1.81 -22.94 -5.40
C LEU A 133 -1.49 -21.53 -4.88
N MET A 134 -1.55 -20.50 -5.73
CA MET A 134 -1.37 -19.09 -5.34
C MET A 134 -2.41 -18.62 -4.33
N VAL A 135 -3.66 -19.09 -4.45
CA VAL A 135 -4.70 -18.81 -3.46
C VAL A 135 -4.47 -19.64 -2.20
N LEU A 136 -4.05 -20.90 -2.32
CA LEU A 136 -3.80 -21.75 -1.16
C LEU A 136 -2.66 -21.24 -0.27
N GLN A 137 -1.58 -20.71 -0.88
CA GLN A 137 -0.45 -20.13 -0.13
C GLN A 137 -0.82 -18.88 0.67
N SER A 138 -1.95 -18.23 0.36
CA SER A 138 -2.37 -17.00 1.04
C SER A 138 -2.75 -17.22 2.51
N ARG A 139 -2.79 -18.49 2.95
CA ARG A 139 -2.87 -18.88 4.37
C ARG A 139 -1.64 -18.45 5.17
N ILE A 140 -0.50 -18.25 4.50
CA ILE A 140 0.71 -17.72 5.11
C ILE A 140 0.58 -16.20 5.21
N ALA A 141 0.75 -15.63 6.40
CA ALA A 141 0.49 -14.20 6.65
C ALA A 141 1.26 -13.25 5.73
N LEU A 142 2.51 -13.59 5.37
CA LEU A 142 3.34 -12.81 4.44
C LEU A 142 2.83 -12.88 2.98
N LEU A 143 2.20 -13.97 2.59
CA LEU A 143 1.67 -14.21 1.24
C LEU A 143 0.16 -13.94 1.15
N SER A 144 -0.43 -13.39 2.21
CA SER A 144 -1.87 -13.07 2.27
C SER A 144 -2.33 -12.06 1.21
N PHE A 145 -1.40 -11.33 0.58
CA PHE A 145 -1.70 -10.42 -0.52
C PHE A 145 -1.81 -11.17 -1.85
N ILE A 146 -2.94 -11.87 -2.04
CA ILE A 146 -3.26 -12.66 -3.25
C ILE A 146 -3.04 -11.86 -4.54
N PRO A 147 -3.49 -10.58 -4.67
CA PRO A 147 -3.28 -9.82 -5.91
C PRO A 147 -1.79 -9.67 -6.28
N GLY A 148 -0.90 -9.57 -5.29
CA GLY A 148 0.54 -9.49 -5.53
C GLY A 148 1.11 -10.74 -6.20
N ALA A 149 0.64 -11.93 -5.81
CA ALA A 149 1.09 -13.18 -6.43
C ALA A 149 0.68 -13.25 -7.91
N PHE A 150 -0.57 -12.90 -8.24
CA PHE A 150 -1.02 -12.85 -9.62
C PHE A 150 -0.29 -11.78 -10.44
N ILE A 151 -0.02 -10.63 -9.84
CA ILE A 151 0.72 -9.55 -10.48
C ILE A 151 2.16 -9.95 -10.77
N GLY A 152 2.87 -10.53 -9.80
CA GLY A 152 4.24 -11.02 -9.99
C GLY A 152 4.32 -12.08 -11.08
N ALA A 153 3.34 -12.99 -11.12
CA ALA A 153 3.21 -13.98 -12.18
C ALA A 153 2.97 -13.34 -13.55
N ALA A 154 2.02 -12.40 -13.64
CA ALA A 154 1.67 -11.71 -14.88
C ALA A 154 2.85 -10.92 -15.46
N VAL A 155 3.59 -10.20 -14.62
CA VAL A 155 4.80 -9.47 -15.04
C VAL A 155 5.86 -10.42 -15.57
N THR A 156 6.05 -11.56 -14.91
CA THR A 156 7.03 -12.58 -15.31
C THR A 156 6.70 -13.20 -16.67
N VAL A 157 5.43 -13.55 -16.89
CA VAL A 157 4.97 -14.10 -18.18
C VAL A 157 4.98 -13.03 -19.28
N GLY A 158 4.57 -11.80 -18.96
CA GLY A 158 4.47 -10.69 -19.90
C GLY A 158 5.83 -10.18 -20.40
N SER A 159 6.89 -10.40 -19.64
CA SER A 159 8.24 -9.92 -19.97
C SER A 159 9.03 -10.84 -20.91
N LYS A 160 8.45 -11.98 -21.35
CA LYS A 160 9.05 -12.94 -22.31
C LYS A 160 10.53 -13.22 -22.03
N HIS A 161 10.78 -13.89 -20.91
CA HIS A 161 12.12 -14.25 -20.47
C HIS A 161 12.64 -15.49 -21.19
N ASP A 162 13.83 -15.39 -21.78
CA ASP A 162 14.51 -16.51 -22.46
C ASP A 162 15.66 -17.07 -21.63
N THR A 163 16.23 -16.26 -20.72
CA THR A 163 17.38 -16.65 -19.89
C THR A 163 17.05 -16.60 -18.40
N ALA A 164 17.70 -17.47 -17.61
CA ALA A 164 17.61 -17.44 -16.14
C ALA A 164 17.93 -16.06 -15.55
N THR A 165 18.87 -15.34 -16.17
CA THR A 165 19.23 -13.96 -15.81
C THR A 165 18.03 -13.01 -15.87
N ASP A 166 17.13 -13.17 -16.83
CA ASP A 166 16.01 -12.23 -17.02
C ASP A 166 14.96 -12.39 -15.90
N TYR A 167 14.73 -13.62 -15.44
CA TYR A 167 13.89 -13.89 -14.27
C TYR A 167 14.48 -13.24 -13.00
N VAL A 168 15.80 -13.32 -12.82
CA VAL A 168 16.47 -12.68 -11.68
C VAL A 168 16.34 -11.16 -11.78
N MET A 169 16.51 -10.57 -12.97
CA MET A 169 16.38 -9.13 -13.16
C MET A 169 14.93 -8.64 -12.94
N THR A 170 13.93 -9.43 -13.31
CA THR A 170 12.53 -9.15 -12.96
C THR A 170 12.29 -9.25 -11.47
N ALA A 171 12.82 -10.27 -10.79
CA ALA A 171 12.74 -10.36 -9.33
C ALA A 171 13.37 -9.14 -8.64
N VAL A 172 14.57 -8.74 -9.10
CA VAL A 172 15.25 -7.54 -8.63
C VAL A 172 14.40 -6.29 -8.89
N SER A 173 13.80 -6.17 -10.07
CA SER A 173 12.92 -5.04 -10.41
C SER A 173 11.67 -4.98 -9.54
N LEU A 174 11.06 -6.12 -9.21
CA LEU A 174 9.92 -6.21 -8.29
C LEU A 174 10.30 -5.80 -6.86
N ILE A 175 11.46 -6.23 -6.38
CA ILE A 175 11.98 -5.86 -5.05
C ILE A 175 12.28 -4.36 -5.00
N LEU A 176 12.99 -3.83 -6.01
CA LEU A 176 13.33 -2.41 -6.11
C LEU A 176 12.07 -1.54 -6.25
N GLY A 177 11.06 -1.98 -7.00
CA GLY A 177 9.77 -1.29 -7.08
C GLY A 177 9.06 -1.20 -5.73
N GLY A 178 9.03 -2.30 -4.97
CA GLY A 178 8.52 -2.28 -3.59
C GLY A 178 9.31 -1.32 -2.70
N LEU A 179 10.64 -1.31 -2.83
CA LEU A 179 11.53 -0.45 -2.05
C LEU A 179 11.30 1.03 -2.36
N LEU A 180 11.21 1.38 -3.64
CA LEU A 180 10.86 2.72 -4.09
C LEU A 180 9.49 3.14 -3.57
N GLY A 181 8.53 2.21 -3.53
CA GLY A 181 7.25 2.42 -2.87
C GLY A 181 7.38 2.83 -1.42
N TYR A 182 8.14 2.06 -0.65
CA TYR A 182 8.44 2.38 0.75
C TYR A 182 9.13 3.73 0.93
N VAL A 183 10.15 4.02 0.11
CA VAL A 183 10.88 5.30 0.15
C VAL A 183 9.93 6.46 -0.21
N SER A 184 9.05 6.29 -1.18
CA SER A 184 8.11 7.33 -1.61
C SER A 184 7.13 7.72 -0.51
N GLU A 185 6.61 6.74 0.25
CA GLU A 185 5.76 6.99 1.41
C GLU A 185 6.53 7.69 2.54
N ALA A 186 7.75 7.23 2.82
CA ALA A 186 8.60 7.82 3.86
C ALA A 186 8.95 9.29 3.55
N LEU A 187 9.30 9.60 2.30
CA LEU A 187 9.59 10.96 1.84
C LEU A 187 8.34 11.85 1.94
N ALA A 188 7.19 11.36 1.47
CA ALA A 188 5.94 12.12 1.55
C ALA A 188 5.52 12.41 2.99
N GLY A 189 5.65 11.42 3.88
CA GLY A 189 5.37 11.60 5.31
C GLY A 189 6.32 12.60 5.98
N ALA A 190 7.60 12.62 5.58
CA ALA A 190 8.57 13.59 6.09
C ALA A 190 8.27 15.03 5.61
N VAL A 191 7.82 15.20 4.37
CA VAL A 191 7.43 16.50 3.81
C VAL A 191 6.13 16.99 4.45
N ALA A 192 5.11 16.14 4.55
CA ALA A 192 3.81 16.49 5.13
C ALA A 192 3.89 16.80 6.63
N LYS A 193 4.87 16.25 7.38
CA LYS A 193 5.09 16.59 8.79
C LYS A 193 5.73 17.98 8.99
N LYS A 194 6.41 18.50 7.96
CA LYS A 194 7.06 19.82 7.99
C LYS A 194 6.16 20.96 7.49
N ALA A 195 5.07 20.62 6.78
CA ALA A 195 4.02 21.55 6.35
C ALA A 195 3.01 21.79 7.48
#